data_AF-A0A960KAY5-F1
#
_entry.id   AF-A0A960KAY5-F1
#
_cell.length_a   1.000
_cell.length_b   1.000
_cell.length_c   1.000
_cell.angle_alpha   90.00
_cell.angle_beta   90.00
_cell.angle_gamma   90.00
#
_symmetry.space_group_name_H-M   'P 1'
#
loop_
_entity.id
_entity.type
_entity.pdbx_description
1 polymer ?
#
loop_
_entity_poly.entity_id
_entity_poly.type
_entity_poly.pdbx_seq_one_letter_code
_entity_poly.pdbx_strand_id
1 'polypeptide(L)'
;TKKMSEDLTDYLLELGVKVRYLHSEVDTIQRIEILRDLRTGEFDVLVGINLLREGLDLPEVSLVAILDADKEGFLRSETSLIQTIGRAARNVDGQVIMYADQVTPSMQRAISETNRRRKLQQEYNAEHGIDPQTIRKAVTDILEYLRPSQGAPLPEKERRRETEADRRRRTELAELPGDELERLIRTLEEEMADASQELRFEYAARLRDEIKELRRELSQVR
;
A
#
# COMPACT_ATOMS: atom_id res chain seq x y z
N THR A 1 0.41 -19.43 -6.84
CA THR A 1 -0.94 -19.54 -7.46
C THR A 1 -2.01 -19.23 -6.41
N LYS A 2 -3.30 -19.12 -6.75
CA LYS A 2 -4.39 -18.87 -5.77
C LYS A 2 -4.41 -19.96 -4.68
N LYS A 3 -4.53 -21.21 -5.10
CA LYS A 3 -4.51 -22.37 -4.20
C LYS A 3 -3.29 -22.39 -3.28
N MET A 4 -2.07 -22.24 -3.80
CA MET A 4 -0.85 -22.23 -2.97
C MET A 4 -0.85 -21.07 -1.96
N SER A 5 -1.42 -19.92 -2.32
CA SER A 5 -1.48 -18.77 -1.40
C SER A 5 -2.48 -19.00 -0.27
N GLU A 6 -3.61 -19.64 -0.58
CA GLU A 6 -4.61 -20.08 0.39
C GLU A 6 -4.01 -21.15 1.32
N ASP A 7 -3.46 -22.23 0.76
CA ASP A 7 -2.84 -23.33 1.52
C ASP A 7 -1.71 -22.82 2.44
N LEU A 8 -0.87 -21.89 1.97
CA LEU A 8 0.19 -21.30 2.78
C LEU A 8 -0.37 -20.41 3.90
N THR A 9 -1.42 -19.65 3.63
CA THR A 9 -2.06 -18.81 4.64
C THR A 9 -2.64 -19.67 5.74
N ASP A 10 -3.36 -20.73 5.38
CA ASP A 10 -3.94 -21.68 6.33
C ASP A 10 -2.85 -22.36 7.17
N TYR A 11 -1.77 -22.82 6.54
CA TYR A 11 -0.63 -23.40 7.24
C TYR A 11 0.01 -22.43 8.25
N LEU A 12 0.18 -21.17 7.87
CA LEU A 12 0.72 -20.15 8.78
C LEU A 12 -0.23 -19.84 9.95
N LEU A 13 -1.55 -19.83 9.70
CA LEU A 13 -2.56 -19.69 10.75
C LEU A 13 -2.52 -20.87 11.72
N GLU A 14 -2.37 -22.10 11.24
CA GLU A 14 -2.23 -23.30 12.09
C GLU A 14 -0.99 -23.24 12.99
N LEU A 15 0.09 -22.63 12.50
CA LEU A 15 1.30 -22.36 13.29
C LEU A 15 1.16 -21.18 14.27
N GLY A 16 0.02 -20.50 14.30
CA GLY A 16 -0.25 -19.35 15.17
C GLY A 16 0.35 -18.04 14.68
N VAL A 17 0.78 -17.96 13.41
CA VAL A 17 1.27 -16.72 12.81
C VAL A 17 0.08 -15.84 12.43
N LYS A 18 0.14 -14.55 12.78
CA LYS A 18 -0.87 -13.59 12.33
C LYS A 18 -0.65 -13.28 10.85
N VAL A 19 -1.47 -13.86 9.98
CA VAL A 19 -1.32 -13.75 8.53
C VAL A 19 -2.63 -13.33 7.87
N ARG A 20 -2.53 -12.58 6.77
CA ARG A 20 -3.65 -12.27 5.88
C ARG A 20 -3.30 -12.61 4.44
N TYR A 21 -4.32 -13.04 3.68
CA TYR A 21 -4.22 -13.30 2.25
C TYR A 21 -4.80 -12.13 1.45
N LEU A 22 -4.05 -11.64 0.46
CA LEU A 22 -4.48 -10.62 -0.49
C LEU A 22 -4.71 -11.24 -1.88
N HIS A 23 -5.99 -11.43 -2.25
CA HIS A 23 -6.37 -11.91 -3.58
C HIS A 23 -6.64 -10.75 -4.57
N SER A 24 -6.71 -11.08 -5.86
CA SER A 24 -6.88 -10.10 -6.94
C SER A 24 -8.27 -9.47 -7.02
N GLU A 25 -9.26 -10.03 -6.33
CA GLU A 25 -10.66 -9.55 -6.36
C GLU A 25 -11.00 -8.66 -5.16
N VAL A 26 -10.03 -8.42 -4.26
CA VAL A 26 -10.16 -7.47 -3.14
C VAL A 26 -10.30 -6.06 -3.71
N ASP A 27 -11.35 -5.36 -3.30
CA ASP A 27 -11.59 -3.97 -3.70
C ASP A 27 -10.51 -3.02 -3.15
N THR A 28 -10.42 -1.82 -3.72
CA THR A 28 -9.37 -0.84 -3.38
C THR A 28 -9.42 -0.43 -1.90
N ILE A 29 -10.63 -0.31 -1.33
CA ILE A 29 -10.81 0.12 0.07
C ILE A 29 -10.33 -0.98 1.02
N GLN A 30 -10.79 -2.21 0.82
CA GLN A 30 -10.36 -3.38 1.59
C GLN A 30 -8.85 -3.60 1.48
N ARG A 31 -8.27 -3.36 0.30
CA ARG A 31 -6.82 -3.43 0.13
C ARG A 31 -6.12 -2.40 1.01
N ILE A 32 -6.58 -1.15 1.04
CA ILE A 32 -6.01 -0.11 1.91
C ILE A 32 -6.14 -0.51 3.38
N GLU A 33 -7.28 -1.04 3.80
CA GLU A 33 -7.49 -1.53 5.17
C GLU A 33 -6.50 -2.64 5.55
N ILE A 34 -6.37 -3.68 4.71
CA ILE A 34 -5.41 -4.78 4.94
C ILE A 34 -3.98 -4.25 5.06
N LEU A 35 -3.60 -3.29 4.22
CA LEU A 35 -2.25 -2.73 4.26
C LEU A 35 -2.02 -1.85 5.49
N ARG A 36 -3.02 -1.10 5.93
CA ARG A 36 -2.95 -0.37 7.20
C ARG A 36 -2.79 -1.34 8.36
N ASP A 37 -3.60 -2.38 8.40
CA ASP A 37 -3.57 -3.40 9.47
C ASP A 37 -2.20 -4.10 9.54
N LEU A 38 -1.52 -4.29 8.40
CA LEU A 38 -0.12 -4.74 8.36
C LEU A 38 0.83 -3.71 8.99
N ARG A 39 0.67 -2.42 8.68
CA ARG A 39 1.52 -1.34 9.22
C ARG A 39 1.30 -1.12 10.72
N THR A 40 0.07 -1.30 11.21
CA THR A 40 -0.25 -1.17 12.63
C THR A 40 0.10 -2.41 13.45
N GLY A 41 0.50 -3.52 12.78
CA GLY A 41 0.88 -4.76 13.45
C GLY A 41 -0.30 -5.60 13.93
N GLU A 42 -1.50 -5.40 13.35
CA GLU A 42 -2.64 -6.31 13.56
C GLU A 42 -2.32 -7.71 13.05
N PHE A 43 -1.49 -7.80 12.02
CA PHE A 43 -0.88 -9.04 11.55
C PHE A 43 0.55 -8.82 11.05
N ASP A 44 1.32 -9.90 10.97
CA ASP A 44 2.77 -9.85 10.72
C ASP A 44 3.13 -10.27 9.29
N VAL A 45 2.28 -11.07 8.63
CA VAL A 45 2.57 -11.64 7.30
C VAL A 45 1.44 -11.39 6.31
N LEU A 46 1.79 -10.90 5.12
CA LEU A 46 0.88 -10.76 3.99
C LEU A 46 1.27 -11.75 2.89
N VAL A 47 0.34 -12.64 2.52
CA VAL A 47 0.52 -13.59 1.43
C VAL A 47 -0.26 -13.12 0.21
N GLY A 48 0.31 -13.23 -0.99
CA GLY A 48 -0.39 -12.86 -2.22
C GLY A 48 0.38 -13.22 -3.49
N ILE A 49 -0.34 -13.23 -4.62
CA ILE A 49 0.18 -13.70 -5.92
C ILE A 49 0.88 -12.57 -6.68
N ASN A 50 0.20 -11.44 -6.77
CA ASN A 50 0.73 -10.20 -7.29
C ASN A 50 0.50 -9.16 -6.20
N LEU A 51 1.40 -9.17 -5.23
CA LEU A 51 1.25 -8.37 -4.02
C LEU A 51 1.18 -6.86 -4.33
N LEU A 52 1.52 -6.41 -5.55
CA LEU A 52 2.00 -5.06 -5.75
C LEU A 52 1.58 -4.45 -7.09
N ARG A 53 0.62 -3.52 -7.02
CA ARG A 53 0.51 -2.41 -7.96
C ARG A 53 1.38 -1.25 -7.46
N GLU A 54 1.50 -0.18 -8.23
CA GLU A 54 2.13 1.06 -7.79
C GLU A 54 1.45 1.54 -6.49
N GLY A 55 2.21 2.06 -5.51
CA GLY A 55 1.64 2.64 -4.29
C GLY A 55 1.81 1.88 -2.95
N LEU A 56 2.32 0.65 -2.93
CA LEU A 56 2.66 0.00 -1.64
C LEU A 56 4.00 0.52 -1.08
N ASP A 57 3.88 1.44 -0.13
CA ASP A 57 4.95 2.00 0.70
C ASP A 57 4.85 1.44 2.13
N LEU A 58 5.61 0.39 2.41
CA LEU A 58 5.60 -0.31 3.71
C LEU A 58 7.01 -0.30 4.31
N PRO A 59 7.45 0.79 4.96
CA PRO A 59 8.76 0.85 5.62
C PRO A 59 8.91 -0.19 6.75
N GLU A 60 7.81 -0.74 7.25
CA GLU A 60 7.78 -1.77 8.29
C GLU A 60 8.17 -3.16 7.75
N VAL A 61 8.10 -3.38 6.44
CA VAL A 61 8.44 -4.69 5.83
C VAL A 61 9.96 -4.83 5.69
N SER A 62 10.53 -5.73 6.47
CA SER A 62 11.96 -6.08 6.39
C SER A 62 12.25 -7.30 5.52
N LEU A 63 11.25 -8.15 5.22
CA LEU A 63 11.46 -9.39 4.47
C LEU A 63 10.42 -9.56 3.37
N VAL A 64 10.90 -9.87 2.16
CA VAL A 64 10.07 -10.31 1.04
C VAL A 64 10.48 -11.72 0.62
N ALA A 65 9.57 -12.68 0.72
CA ALA A 65 9.78 -14.06 0.27
C ALA A 65 9.07 -14.30 -1.06
N ILE A 66 9.82 -14.75 -2.07
CA ILE A 66 9.31 -15.09 -3.40
C ILE A 66 9.38 -16.61 -3.56
N LEU A 67 8.23 -17.27 -3.44
CA LEU A 67 8.08 -18.69 -3.73
C LEU A 67 8.04 -18.93 -5.23
N ASP A 68 8.50 -20.10 -5.69
CA ASP A 68 8.53 -20.48 -7.10
C ASP A 68 9.20 -19.40 -7.96
N ALA A 69 10.36 -18.90 -7.52
CA ALA A 69 11.04 -17.79 -8.20
C ALA A 69 11.58 -18.18 -9.59
N ASP A 70 11.79 -19.47 -9.84
CA ASP A 70 12.25 -20.03 -11.11
C ASP A 70 11.15 -20.42 -12.10
N LYS A 71 9.88 -20.29 -11.71
CA LYS A 71 8.74 -20.54 -12.61
C LYS A 71 8.53 -19.36 -13.53
N GLU A 72 9.21 -19.39 -14.67
CA GLU A 72 9.11 -18.32 -15.67
C GLU A 72 7.67 -18.06 -16.13
N GLY A 73 7.41 -16.80 -16.46
CA GLY A 73 6.08 -16.29 -16.79
C GLY A 73 5.95 -14.83 -16.37
N PHE A 74 4.75 -14.26 -16.53
CA PHE A 74 4.52 -12.83 -16.26
C PHE A 74 5.00 -12.40 -14.87
N LEU A 75 4.61 -13.15 -13.82
CA LEU A 75 4.90 -12.84 -12.41
C LEU A 75 6.38 -13.04 -12.01
N ARG A 76 7.19 -13.68 -12.85
CA ARG A 76 8.62 -13.95 -12.61
C ARG A 76 9.50 -13.41 -13.74
N SER A 77 8.95 -12.49 -14.52
CA SER A 77 9.73 -11.68 -15.43
C SER A 77 10.72 -10.80 -14.66
N GLU A 78 11.80 -10.39 -15.33
CA GLU A 78 12.80 -9.49 -14.76
C GLU A 78 12.17 -8.25 -14.11
N THR A 79 11.23 -7.60 -14.80
CA THR A 79 10.55 -6.39 -14.31
C THR A 79 9.72 -6.68 -13.06
N SER A 80 8.94 -7.78 -13.06
CA SER A 80 8.15 -8.18 -11.89
C SER A 80 9.02 -8.55 -10.68
N LEU A 81 10.14 -9.24 -10.90
CA LEU A 81 11.08 -9.56 -9.83
C LEU A 81 11.70 -8.29 -9.23
N ILE A 82 12.16 -7.35 -10.06
CA ILE A 82 12.69 -6.06 -9.59
C ILE A 82 11.65 -5.28 -8.79
N GLN A 83 10.40 -5.22 -9.26
CA GLN A 83 9.31 -4.54 -8.55
C GLN A 83 8.99 -5.18 -7.20
N THR A 84 9.08 -6.51 -7.13
CA THR A 84 8.86 -7.28 -5.90
C THR A 84 10.00 -7.07 -4.91
N ILE A 85 11.25 -7.12 -5.37
CA ILE A 85 12.46 -6.80 -4.59
C ILE A 85 12.36 -5.38 -4.01
N GLY A 86 11.90 -4.42 -4.81
CA GLY A 86 11.80 -3.01 -4.43
C GLY A 86 10.92 -2.73 -3.22
N ARG A 87 10.12 -3.70 -2.75
CA ARG A 87 9.29 -3.53 -1.55
C ARG A 87 10.07 -3.66 -0.26
N ALA A 88 11.11 -4.48 -0.25
CA ALA A 88 12.04 -4.54 0.88
C ALA A 88 12.94 -3.30 0.96
N ALA A 89 13.08 -2.53 -0.14
CA ALA A 89 14.07 -1.45 -0.23
C ALA A 89 13.75 -0.21 0.63
N ARG A 90 12.59 -0.17 1.30
CA ARG A 90 12.21 0.94 2.19
C ARG A 90 12.64 0.75 3.64
N ASN A 91 13.12 -0.43 3.98
CA ASN A 91 13.61 -0.80 5.30
C ASN A 91 15.12 -1.01 5.24
N VAL A 92 15.86 -0.50 6.23
CA VAL A 92 17.33 -0.66 6.32
C VAL A 92 17.75 -2.13 6.41
N ASP A 93 16.94 -2.95 7.09
CA ASP A 93 17.11 -4.40 7.22
C ASP A 93 16.38 -5.17 6.10
N GLY A 94 16.00 -4.48 5.03
CA GLY A 94 15.31 -5.03 3.87
C GLY A 94 16.07 -6.19 3.22
N GLN A 95 15.44 -7.36 3.24
CA GLN A 95 15.94 -8.61 2.67
C GLN A 95 14.93 -9.24 1.72
N VAL A 96 15.44 -9.97 0.72
CA VAL A 96 14.62 -10.72 -0.23
C VAL A 96 15.14 -12.15 -0.29
N ILE A 97 14.25 -13.12 -0.12
CA ILE A 97 14.54 -14.54 -0.26
C ILE A 97 13.78 -15.06 -1.48
N MET A 98 14.50 -15.64 -2.44
CA MET A 98 13.93 -16.29 -3.62
C MET A 98 14.08 -17.80 -3.47
N TYR A 99 12.96 -18.51 -3.36
CA TYR A 99 12.94 -19.97 -3.35
C TYR A 99 12.83 -20.48 -4.78
N ALA A 100 13.86 -21.22 -5.22
CA ALA A 100 14.00 -21.72 -6.58
C ALA A 100 14.91 -22.95 -6.58
N ASP A 101 14.68 -23.87 -7.52
CA ASP A 101 15.57 -25.00 -7.77
C ASP A 101 16.78 -24.57 -8.63
N GLN A 102 16.57 -23.57 -9.50
CA GLN A 102 17.60 -23.06 -10.42
C GLN A 102 17.52 -21.54 -10.60
N VAL A 103 18.66 -20.91 -10.89
CA VAL A 103 18.70 -19.48 -11.21
C VAL A 103 18.35 -19.25 -12.68
N THR A 104 17.18 -18.67 -12.95
CA THR A 104 16.73 -18.35 -14.31
C THR A 104 17.43 -17.09 -14.86
N PRO A 105 17.44 -16.86 -16.19
CA PRO A 105 17.96 -15.62 -16.75
C PRO A 105 17.27 -14.37 -16.20
N SER A 106 15.96 -14.43 -15.95
CA SER A 106 15.18 -13.33 -15.36
C SER A 106 15.62 -13.04 -13.92
N MET A 107 15.84 -14.08 -13.11
CA MET A 107 16.39 -13.94 -11.77
C MET A 107 17.80 -13.35 -11.81
N GLN A 108 18.67 -13.88 -12.67
CA GLN A 108 20.05 -13.41 -12.77
C GLN A 108 20.10 -11.90 -13.09
N ARG A 109 19.29 -11.44 -14.05
CA ARG A 109 19.22 -10.01 -14.40
C ARG A 109 18.69 -9.16 -13.25
N ALA A 110 17.60 -9.58 -12.61
CA ALA A 110 17.02 -8.86 -11.46
C ALA A 110 18.00 -8.76 -10.27
N ILE A 111 18.67 -9.87 -9.92
CA ILE A 111 19.69 -9.92 -8.86
C ILE A 111 20.88 -9.03 -9.21
N SER A 112 21.37 -9.11 -10.45
CA SER A 112 22.52 -8.31 -10.90
C SER A 112 22.22 -6.81 -10.85
N GLU A 113 21.04 -6.39 -11.31
CA GLU A 113 20.63 -4.98 -11.27
C GLU A 113 20.43 -4.49 -9.83
N THR A 114 19.87 -5.32 -8.95
CA THR A 114 19.71 -5.01 -7.52
C THR A 114 21.07 -4.79 -6.86
N ASN A 115 22.02 -5.70 -7.09
CA ASN A 115 23.36 -5.60 -6.53
C ASN A 115 24.12 -4.40 -7.09
N ARG A 116 23.97 -4.11 -8.39
CA ARG A 116 24.57 -2.92 -9.02
C ARG A 116 24.07 -1.63 -8.36
N ARG A 117 22.74 -1.49 -8.19
CA ARG A 117 22.14 -0.32 -7.52
C ARG A 117 22.59 -0.20 -6.07
N ARG A 118 22.57 -1.31 -5.31
CA ARG A 118 22.98 -1.31 -3.90
C ARG A 118 24.44 -0.89 -3.74
N LYS A 119 25.33 -1.38 -4.61
CA LYS A 119 26.74 -1.00 -4.60
C LYS A 119 26.92 0.50 -4.81
N LEU A 120 26.28 1.08 -5.83
CA LEU A 120 26.32 2.52 -6.11
C LEU A 120 25.79 3.34 -4.92
N GLN A 121 24.71 2.89 -4.29
CA GLN A 121 24.14 3.54 -3.11
C GLN A 121 25.10 3.50 -1.91
N GLN A 122 25.75 2.36 -1.67
CA GLN A 122 26.74 2.21 -0.59
C GLN A 122 27.97 3.10 -0.81
N GLU A 123 28.48 3.16 -2.04
CA GLU A 123 29.60 4.03 -2.40
C GLU A 123 29.24 5.51 -2.21
N TYR A 124 28.07 5.93 -2.70
CA TYR A 124 27.57 7.29 -2.51
C TYR A 124 27.41 7.64 -1.03
N ASN A 125 26.81 6.75 -0.25
CA ASN A 125 26.60 6.96 1.19
C ASN A 125 27.93 7.08 1.94
N ALA A 126 28.92 6.24 1.61
CA ALA A 126 30.25 6.29 2.22
C ALA A 126 30.98 7.60 1.89
N GLU A 127 30.90 8.06 0.64
CA GLU A 127 31.51 9.32 0.19
C GLU A 127 30.89 10.54 0.88
N HIS A 128 29.58 10.50 1.15
CA HIS A 128 28.82 11.63 1.72
C HIS A 128 28.59 11.51 3.23
N GLY A 129 29.08 10.45 3.88
CA GLY A 129 28.85 10.20 5.31
C GLY A 129 27.38 9.99 5.68
N ILE A 130 26.58 9.42 4.76
CA ILE A 130 25.14 9.18 4.97
C ILE A 130 24.97 7.82 5.66
N ASP A 131 24.36 7.83 6.84
CA ASP A 131 23.92 6.61 7.52
C ASP A 131 22.48 6.25 7.08
N PRO A 132 22.24 5.07 6.48
CA PRO A 132 20.91 4.66 6.06
C PRO A 132 19.96 4.55 7.25
N GLN A 133 18.81 5.23 7.17
CA GLN A 133 17.77 5.19 8.20
C GLN A 133 16.43 4.85 7.55
N THR A 134 15.63 4.00 8.20
CA THR A 134 14.28 3.69 7.73
C THR A 134 13.41 4.94 7.89
N ILE A 135 12.74 5.34 6.82
CA ILE A 135 11.83 6.48 6.86
C ILE A 135 10.61 6.11 7.72
N ARG A 136 10.46 6.77 8.86
CA ARG A 136 9.24 6.67 9.68
C ARG A 136 8.19 7.61 9.12
N LYS A 137 7.22 7.06 8.41
CA LYS A 137 6.01 7.80 8.01
C LYS A 137 4.90 7.51 8.99
N ALA A 138 4.18 8.56 9.41
CA ALA A 138 2.94 8.36 10.13
C ALA A 138 2.03 7.42 9.32
N VAL A 139 1.32 6.53 10.01
CA VAL A 139 0.18 5.84 9.42
C VAL A 139 -0.90 6.92 9.33
N THR A 140 -0.90 7.71 8.27
CA THR A 140 -1.92 8.74 8.08
C THR A 140 -3.25 8.02 7.90
N ASP A 141 -4.16 8.17 8.87
CA ASP A 141 -5.49 7.56 8.88
C ASP A 141 -6.41 8.24 7.85
N ILE A 142 -6.08 8.11 6.57
CA ILE A 142 -6.94 8.54 5.45
C ILE A 142 -8.33 7.86 5.56
N LEU A 143 -8.41 6.69 6.20
CA LEU A 143 -9.66 5.96 6.43
C LEU A 143 -10.56 6.57 7.53
N GLU A 144 -10.04 7.37 8.47
CA GLU A 144 -10.92 8.13 9.38
C GLU A 144 -11.71 9.20 8.62
N TYR A 145 -11.15 9.73 7.53
CA TYR A 145 -11.81 10.68 6.64
C TYR A 145 -12.80 9.99 5.68
N LEU A 146 -12.52 8.75 5.26
CA LEU A 146 -13.33 8.01 4.28
C LEU A 146 -14.49 7.20 4.85
N ARG A 147 -14.66 7.09 6.17
CA ARG A 147 -15.87 6.47 6.74
C ARG A 147 -17.02 7.48 6.68
N PRO A 148 -18.00 7.32 5.76
CA PRO A 148 -19.27 8.00 5.98
C PRO A 148 -19.84 7.37 7.25
N SER A 149 -20.24 8.20 8.20
CA SER A 149 -21.02 7.75 9.35
C SER A 149 -22.30 7.05 8.86
N GLN A 150 -22.24 5.74 8.68
CA GLN A 150 -23.37 4.84 8.53
C GLN A 150 -23.33 3.90 9.74
N GLY A 151 -24.27 3.91 10.68
CA GLY A 151 -25.43 4.73 10.90
C GLY A 151 -26.12 4.19 12.15
N ALA A 152 -26.71 5.07 12.95
CA ALA A 152 -27.90 4.77 13.72
C ALA A 152 -28.82 5.97 13.57
N PRO A 153 -30.08 5.82 13.12
CA PRO A 153 -31.01 6.93 13.09
C PRO A 153 -31.37 7.28 14.53
N LEU A 154 -30.70 8.28 15.09
CA LEU A 154 -31.12 8.86 16.36
C LEU A 154 -32.34 9.76 16.12
N PRO A 155 -33.38 9.66 16.97
CA PRO A 155 -34.60 10.44 16.82
C PRO A 155 -34.33 11.95 16.83
N GLU A 156 -35.15 12.65 16.05
CA GLU A 156 -35.17 14.09 15.86
C GLU A 156 -35.53 14.86 17.15
N LYS A 157 -34.61 14.96 18.12
CA LYS A 157 -34.83 15.80 19.31
C LYS A 157 -33.60 16.16 20.15
N GLU A 158 -32.44 16.43 19.57
CA GLU A 158 -31.35 17.04 20.35
C GLU A 158 -30.37 17.87 19.49
N ARG A 159 -30.93 18.81 18.71
CA ARG A 159 -30.16 19.94 18.16
C ARG A 159 -29.82 20.90 19.29
N ARG A 160 -28.62 20.78 19.88
CA ARG A 160 -27.77 21.86 20.44
C ARG A 160 -26.89 21.28 21.55
N ARG A 161 -25.74 20.74 21.17
CA ARG A 161 -24.51 20.77 21.94
C ARG A 161 -23.36 20.48 20.97
N GLU A 162 -22.63 21.53 20.61
CA GLU A 162 -21.30 21.37 20.02
C GLU A 162 -20.51 20.43 20.93
N THR A 163 -20.21 19.24 20.45
CA THR A 163 -19.37 18.29 21.19
C THR A 163 -17.91 18.69 21.00
N GLU A 164 -17.07 18.42 21.99
CA GLU A 164 -15.61 18.64 21.90
C GLU A 164 -14.98 17.97 20.66
N ALA A 165 -15.64 16.94 20.11
CA ALA A 165 -15.28 16.27 18.86
C ALA A 165 -15.33 17.20 17.63
N ASP A 166 -16.29 18.11 17.54
CA ASP A 166 -16.39 19.05 16.41
C ASP A 166 -15.32 20.15 16.48
N ARG A 167 -14.90 20.53 17.70
CA ARG A 167 -13.78 21.46 17.88
C ARG A 167 -12.44 20.81 17.58
N ARG A 168 -12.25 19.52 17.94
CA ARG A 168 -11.03 18.77 17.58
C ARG A 168 -10.91 18.59 16.06
N ARG A 169 -11.99 18.18 15.38
CA ARG A 169 -12.06 18.11 13.91
C ARG A 169 -11.61 19.40 13.24
N ARG A 170 -12.12 20.55 13.69
CA ARG A 170 -11.81 21.85 13.07
C ARG A 170 -10.38 22.33 13.34
N THR A 171 -9.76 21.87 14.41
CA THR A 171 -8.37 22.24 14.79
C THR A 171 -7.36 21.34 14.08
N GLU A 172 -7.69 20.05 13.89
CA GLU A 172 -6.86 19.06 13.20
C GLU A 172 -6.94 19.18 11.65
N LEU A 173 -8.08 19.65 11.11
CA LEU A 173 -8.22 20.00 9.68
C LEU A 173 -7.33 21.17 9.24
N ALA A 174 -6.86 22.01 10.18
CA ALA A 174 -5.92 23.09 9.89
C ALA A 174 -4.46 22.62 9.77
N GLU A 175 -4.17 21.35 10.10
CA GLU A 175 -2.82 20.78 10.14
C GLU A 175 -2.52 19.79 8.99
N LEU A 176 -3.49 19.47 8.14
CA LEU A 176 -3.24 18.71 6.91
C LEU A 176 -2.50 19.59 5.88
N PRO A 177 -1.28 19.21 5.43
CA PRO A 177 -0.63 19.93 4.36
C PRO A 177 -1.42 19.67 3.07
N GLY A 178 -1.94 20.73 2.43
CA GLY A 178 -2.73 20.64 1.18
C GLY A 178 -2.06 19.82 0.06
N ASP A 179 -0.75 19.65 0.14
CA ASP A 179 0.06 18.81 -0.75
C ASP A 179 -0.32 17.32 -0.74
N GLU A 180 -0.76 16.76 0.39
CA GLU A 180 -1.15 15.34 0.46
C GLU A 180 -2.53 15.10 -0.15
N LEU A 181 -3.46 16.02 0.07
CA LEU A 181 -4.80 15.99 -0.51
C LEU A 181 -4.74 16.18 -2.04
N GLU A 182 -3.83 17.04 -2.52
CA GLU A 182 -3.55 17.16 -3.95
C GLU A 182 -2.99 15.87 -4.57
N ARG A 183 -2.16 15.11 -3.86
CA ARG A 183 -1.62 13.84 -4.37
C ARG A 183 -2.71 12.78 -4.50
N LEU A 184 -3.59 12.68 -3.50
CA LEU A 184 -4.72 11.75 -3.51
C LEU A 184 -5.68 12.05 -4.67
N ILE A 185 -6.00 13.33 -4.88
CA ILE A 185 -6.85 13.77 -6.01
C ILE A 185 -6.26 13.32 -7.35
N ARG A 186 -4.94 13.48 -7.56
CA ARG A 186 -4.29 13.07 -8.81
C ARG A 186 -4.38 11.57 -9.04
N THR A 187 -4.16 10.76 -8.00
CA THR A 187 -4.26 9.29 -8.12
C THR A 187 -5.68 8.86 -8.51
N LEU A 188 -6.70 9.45 -7.91
CA LEU A 188 -8.10 9.14 -8.24
C LEU A 188 -8.48 9.62 -9.65
N GLU A 189 -7.90 10.74 -10.13
CA GLU A 189 -8.11 11.22 -11.50
C GLU A 189 -7.52 10.26 -12.55
N GLU A 190 -6.34 9.70 -12.28
CA GLU A 190 -5.72 8.68 -13.14
C GLU A 190 -6.54 7.39 -13.16
N GLU A 191 -6.98 6.90 -11.99
CA GLU A 191 -7.81 5.70 -11.88
C GLU A 191 -9.18 5.88 -12.57
N MET A 192 -9.76 7.08 -12.50
CA MET A 192 -10.99 7.43 -13.21
C MET A 192 -10.79 7.44 -14.73
N ALA A 193 -9.64 7.92 -15.21
CA ALA A 193 -9.30 7.93 -16.62
C ALA A 193 -9.13 6.50 -17.15
N ASP A 194 -8.44 5.64 -16.41
CA ASP A 194 -8.27 4.22 -16.75
C ASP A 194 -9.61 3.47 -16.75
N ALA A 195 -10.44 3.69 -15.72
CA ALA A 195 -11.79 3.14 -15.66
C ALA A 195 -12.66 3.56 -16.86
N SER A 196 -12.48 4.78 -17.36
CA SER A 196 -13.18 5.27 -18.54
C SER A 196 -12.67 4.62 -19.84
N GLN A 197 -11.36 4.40 -19.96
CA GLN A 197 -10.76 3.66 -21.09
C GLN A 197 -11.19 2.19 -21.13
N GLU A 198 -11.37 1.57 -19.96
CA GLU A 198 -11.87 0.21 -19.80
C GLU A 198 -13.41 0.09 -19.89
N LEU A 199 -14.11 1.17 -20.25
CA LEU A 199 -15.58 1.24 -20.38
C LEU A 199 -16.33 0.95 -19.06
N ARG A 200 -15.69 1.14 -17.90
CA ARG A 200 -16.27 0.98 -16.56
C ARG A 200 -16.89 2.29 -16.06
N PHE A 201 -17.92 2.77 -16.76
CA PHE A 201 -18.49 4.11 -16.54
C PHE A 201 -19.08 4.34 -15.14
N GLU A 202 -19.69 3.32 -14.52
CA GLU A 202 -20.23 3.45 -13.16
C GLU A 202 -19.12 3.64 -12.12
N TYR A 203 -17.97 3.02 -12.35
CA TYR A 203 -16.82 3.15 -11.47
C TYR A 203 -16.14 4.51 -11.66
N ALA A 204 -15.95 4.95 -12.90
CA ALA A 204 -15.47 6.29 -13.22
C ALA A 204 -16.39 7.39 -12.65
N ALA A 205 -17.71 7.19 -12.65
CA ALA A 205 -18.66 8.14 -12.06
C ALA A 205 -18.51 8.27 -10.54
N ARG A 206 -18.26 7.17 -9.82
CA ARG A 206 -17.99 7.20 -8.37
C ARG A 206 -16.69 7.94 -8.07
N LEU A 207 -15.61 7.61 -8.78
CA LEU A 207 -14.32 8.29 -8.63
C LEU A 207 -14.44 9.80 -8.89
N ARG A 208 -15.21 10.20 -9.91
CA ARG A 208 -15.49 11.61 -10.21
C ARG A 208 -16.15 12.35 -9.04
N ASP A 209 -17.16 11.73 -8.43
CA ASP A 209 -17.93 12.35 -7.35
C ASP A 209 -17.08 12.48 -6.08
N GLU A 210 -16.21 11.50 -5.82
CA GLU A 210 -15.24 11.50 -4.72
C GLU A 210 -14.14 12.55 -4.90
N ILE A 211 -13.57 12.68 -6.10
CA ILE A 211 -12.63 13.76 -6.47
C ILE A 211 -13.25 15.14 -6.25
N LYS A 212 -14.55 15.29 -6.51
CA LYS A 212 -15.27 16.57 -6.36
C LYS A 212 -15.41 16.96 -4.89
N GLU A 213 -15.59 15.99 -3.99
CA GLU A 213 -15.64 16.24 -2.54
C GLU A 213 -14.26 16.62 -2.01
N LEU A 214 -13.21 15.86 -2.36
CA LEU A 214 -11.84 16.15 -1.94
C LEU A 214 -11.35 17.53 -2.43
N ARG A 215 -11.75 17.94 -3.64
CA ARG A 215 -11.46 19.29 -4.16
C ARG A 215 -12.16 20.41 -3.39
N ARG A 216 -13.38 20.17 -2.88
CA ARG A 216 -14.09 21.15 -2.05
C ARG A 216 -13.41 21.32 -0.70
N GLU A 217 -12.92 20.24 -0.12
CA GLU A 217 -12.18 20.25 1.14
C GLU A 217 -10.82 20.94 0.98
N LEU A 218 -10.08 20.65 -0.10
CA LEU A 218 -8.82 21.33 -0.42
C LEU A 218 -8.99 22.86 -0.55
N SER A 219 -10.11 23.30 -1.12
CA SER A 219 -10.45 24.72 -1.24
C SER A 219 -10.85 25.38 0.09
N GLN A 220 -11.18 24.60 1.13
CA GLN A 220 -11.48 25.12 2.46
C GLN A 220 -10.27 25.12 3.39
N VAL A 221 -9.24 24.33 3.05
CA VAL A 221 -7.96 24.25 3.77
C VAL A 221 -6.94 25.29 3.25
N ARG A 222 -7.12 25.79 2.01
CA ARG A 222 -6.41 26.96 1.46
C ARG A 222 -7.06 28.28 1.86
#